data_AF-A0A843GSP0-F1
#
_entry.id   AF-A0A843GSP0-F1
#
_cell.length_a   1.000
_cell.length_b   1.000
_cell.length_c   1.000
_cell.angle_alpha   90.00
_cell.angle_beta   90.00
_cell.angle_gamma   90.00
#
_symmetry.space_group_name_H-M   'P 1'
#
loop_
_entity.id
_entity.type
_entity.pdbx_description
1 polymer ?
#
loop_
_entity_poly.entity_id
_entity_poly.type
_entity_poly.pdbx_seq_one_letter_code
_entity_poly.pdbx_strand_id
1 'polypeptide(L)'
;MNYHFSMEDCTFYVDEEKRTIACVFENTREMFAEFIEDKLYIDPWCCFITNKDFGRSLKMPNRFVGIARCAPEDTWDKELGKKIAYLRLREKVYRSFFNKARHYIDTVDNYLERSAIE
;
A
#
# COMPACT_ATOMS: atom_id res chain seq x y z
N MET A 1 -8.26 -11.52 4.91
CA MET A 1 -8.57 -10.23 5.56
C MET A 1 -8.46 -9.16 4.48
N ASN A 2 -9.59 -8.69 3.94
CA ASN A 2 -9.61 -7.83 2.75
C ASN A 2 -9.58 -6.37 3.18
N TYR A 3 -8.39 -5.79 3.29
CA TYR A 3 -8.24 -4.35 3.14
C TYR A 3 -8.72 -4.01 1.72
N HIS A 4 -9.96 -3.54 1.61
CA HIS A 4 -10.64 -3.42 0.33
C HIS A 4 -10.40 -2.02 -0.25
N PHE A 5 -9.15 -1.77 -0.65
CA PHE A 5 -8.81 -0.59 -1.43
C PHE A 5 -9.53 -0.64 -2.77
N SER A 6 -10.19 0.46 -3.12
CA SER A 6 -11.05 0.59 -4.28
C SER A 6 -10.56 1.71 -5.21
N MET A 7 -11.20 1.81 -6.37
CA MET A 7 -10.86 2.85 -7.34
C MET A 7 -11.34 4.24 -6.89
N GLU A 8 -12.29 4.31 -5.96
CA GLU A 8 -12.85 5.56 -5.41
C GLU A 8 -11.87 6.24 -4.45
N ASP A 9 -10.97 5.47 -3.84
CA ASP A 9 -9.91 5.97 -2.96
C ASP A 9 -8.75 6.64 -3.74
N CYS A 10 -8.84 6.67 -5.08
CA CYS A 10 -7.78 7.15 -5.97
C CYS A 10 -8.08 8.51 -6.57
N THR A 11 -7.03 9.33 -6.71
CA THR A 11 -7.07 10.52 -7.57
C THR A 11 -6.53 10.20 -8.95
N PHE A 12 -7.25 10.62 -10.00
CA PHE A 12 -6.83 10.43 -11.39
C PHE A 12 -6.41 11.74 -12.04
N TYR A 13 -5.25 11.72 -12.69
CA TYR A 13 -4.74 12.80 -13.52
C TYR A 13 -4.67 12.31 -14.96
N VAL A 14 -5.27 13.06 -15.89
CA VAL A 14 -5.35 12.70 -17.30
C VAL A 14 -4.67 13.77 -18.13
N ASP A 15 -3.69 13.37 -18.91
CA ASP A 15 -2.99 14.19 -19.91
C ASP A 15 -3.35 13.63 -21.30
N GLU A 16 -4.30 14.28 -21.96
CA GLU A 16 -4.83 13.82 -23.26
C GLU A 16 -3.83 14.10 -24.40
N GLU A 17 -3.02 15.15 -24.28
CA GLU A 17 -1.96 15.48 -25.24
C GLU A 17 -0.87 14.41 -25.22
N LYS A 18 -0.42 14.01 -24.04
CA LYS A 18 0.58 12.94 -23.87
C LYS A 18 -0.03 11.54 -23.80
N ARG A 19 -1.34 11.40 -24.03
CA ARG A 19 -2.10 10.14 -23.91
C ARG A 19 -1.69 9.32 -22.67
N THR A 20 -1.66 9.98 -21.52
CA THR A 20 -1.18 9.41 -20.26
C THR A 20 -2.22 9.60 -19.15
N ILE A 21 -2.43 8.56 -18.35
CA ILE A 21 -3.27 8.61 -17.15
C ILE A 21 -2.43 8.18 -15.95
N ALA A 22 -2.40 9.01 -14.91
CA ALA A 22 -1.83 8.66 -13.62
C ALA A 22 -2.97 8.44 -12.61
N CYS A 23 -2.93 7.31 -11.92
CA CYS A 23 -3.75 6.97 -10.77
C CYS A 23 -2.86 7.12 -9.54
N VAL A 24 -3.30 7.87 -8.54
CA VAL A 24 -2.53 8.18 -7.33
C VAL A 24 -3.35 7.79 -6.11
N PHE A 25 -2.68 7.09 -5.19
CA PHE A 25 -3.23 6.73 -3.89
C PHE A 25 -2.29 7.29 -2.82
N GLU A 26 -2.81 8.20 -2.01
CA GLU A 26 -2.07 8.96 -0.99
C GLU A 26 -2.34 8.38 0.42
N ASN A 27 -1.63 8.89 1.43
CA ASN A 27 -1.79 8.55 2.86
C ASN A 27 -1.71 7.05 3.19
N THR A 28 -1.00 6.30 2.35
CA THR A 28 -1.00 4.84 2.46
C THR A 28 -0.30 4.36 3.72
N ARG A 29 0.65 5.12 4.25
CA ARG A 29 1.37 4.76 5.48
C ARG A 29 0.47 4.86 6.70
N GLU A 30 -0.28 5.95 6.82
CA GLU A 30 -1.23 6.15 7.90
C GLU A 30 -2.32 5.07 7.87
N MET A 31 -2.91 4.80 6.69
CA MET A 31 -3.93 3.75 6.55
C MET A 31 -3.41 2.35 6.90
N PHE A 32 -2.13 2.07 6.61
CA PHE A 32 -1.52 0.80 7.03
C PHE A 32 -1.35 0.72 8.55
N ALA A 33 -0.91 1.80 9.19
CA ALA A 33 -0.77 1.86 10.64
C ALA A 33 -2.13 1.63 11.32
N GLU A 34 -3.19 2.30 10.87
CA GLU A 34 -4.55 2.11 11.36
C GLU A 34 -5.03 0.66 11.18
N PHE A 35 -4.73 0.04 10.03
CA PHE A 35 -5.07 -1.37 9.80
C PHE A 35 -4.38 -2.32 10.78
N ILE A 36 -3.10 -2.08 11.08
CA ILE A 36 -2.33 -2.88 12.04
C ILE A 36 -2.91 -2.72 13.45
N GLU A 37 -3.23 -1.48 13.85
CA GLU A 37 -3.86 -1.18 15.13
C GLU A 37 -5.23 -1.88 15.28
N ASP A 38 -6.09 -1.78 14.26
CA ASP A 38 -7.44 -2.36 14.30
C ASP A 38 -7.45 -3.90 14.26
N LYS A 39 -6.58 -4.51 13.43
CA LYS A 39 -6.67 -5.96 13.14
C LYS A 39 -5.77 -6.84 13.98
N LEU A 40 -4.65 -6.34 14.46
CA LEU A 40 -3.69 -7.19 15.16
C LEU A 40 -3.84 -7.16 16.68
N TYR A 41 -4.74 -6.33 17.24
CA TYR A 41 -5.04 -6.25 18.68
C TYR A 41 -3.78 -6.46 19.54
N ILE A 42 -2.73 -5.75 19.17
CA ILE A 42 -1.39 -5.97 19.66
C ILE A 42 -1.38 -5.53 21.13
N ASP A 43 -0.97 -6.44 22.03
CA ASP A 43 -0.79 -6.15 23.45
C ASP A 43 -0.08 -4.79 23.62
N PRO A 44 -0.55 -3.91 24.54
CA PRO A 44 0.06 -2.61 24.79
C PRO A 44 1.59 -2.64 24.96
N TRP A 45 2.18 -3.76 25.42
CA TRP A 45 3.62 -3.97 25.53
C TRP A 45 4.35 -4.12 24.19
N CYS A 46 3.73 -4.78 23.23
CA CYS A 46 4.20 -4.77 21.85
C CYS A 46 3.99 -3.38 21.22
N CYS A 47 3.02 -2.61 21.71
CA CYS A 47 2.87 -1.20 21.36
C CYS A 47 3.99 -0.30 21.90
N PHE A 48 4.70 -0.65 22.98
CA PHE A 48 5.84 0.15 23.47
C PHE A 48 7.10 0.07 22.58
N ILE A 49 7.23 -0.99 21.78
CA ILE A 49 8.26 -1.08 20.73
C ILE A 49 7.83 -0.28 19.47
N THR A 50 6.53 0.00 19.31
CA THR A 50 5.96 0.55 18.06
C THR A 50 5.44 1.99 18.17
N ASN A 51 5.05 2.50 19.33
CA ASN A 51 4.23 3.73 19.46
C ASN A 51 4.91 5.07 19.19
N LYS A 52 6.23 5.14 19.01
CA LYS A 52 6.90 6.42 18.65
C LYS A 52 7.58 6.41 17.29
N ASP A 53 7.75 5.24 16.69
CA ASP A 53 8.49 5.12 15.45
C ASP A 53 7.79 4.27 14.38
N PHE A 54 6.62 3.67 14.56
CA PHE A 54 6.02 2.86 13.47
C PHE A 54 5.79 3.69 12.19
N GLY A 55 5.23 4.89 12.29
CA GLY A 55 5.08 5.80 11.14
C GLY A 55 6.39 6.31 10.53
N ARG A 56 7.51 6.30 11.28
CA ARG A 56 8.85 6.71 10.80
C ARG A 56 9.72 5.54 10.32
N SER A 57 9.54 4.37 10.92
CA SER A 57 10.26 3.12 10.65
C SER A 57 9.55 2.26 9.61
N LEU A 58 8.27 2.51 9.32
CA LEU A 58 7.59 1.99 8.15
C LEU A 58 8.31 2.50 6.90
N LYS A 59 9.21 1.66 6.38
CA LYS A 59 9.79 1.80 5.03
C LYS A 59 8.72 1.45 3.99
N MET A 60 7.63 2.21 3.99
CA MET A 60 6.57 2.20 2.99
C MET A 60 6.49 3.59 2.36
N PRO A 61 6.35 3.67 1.03
CA PRO A 61 5.99 4.92 0.37
C PRO A 61 4.72 5.48 1.00
N ASN A 62 4.62 6.80 1.17
CA ASN A 62 3.35 7.39 1.60
C ASN A 62 2.31 7.45 0.47
N ARG A 63 2.78 7.27 -0.76
CA ARG A 63 1.94 7.29 -1.95
C ARG A 63 2.34 6.20 -2.93
N PHE A 64 1.37 5.71 -3.67
CA PHE A 64 1.57 4.86 -4.83
C PHE A 64 1.04 5.54 -6.07
N VAL A 65 1.73 5.32 -7.19
CA VAL A 65 1.35 5.86 -8.49
C VAL A 65 1.34 4.75 -9.52
N GLY A 66 0.21 4.55 -10.17
CA GLY A 66 0.06 3.73 -11.36
C GLY A 66 -0.07 4.62 -12.58
N ILE A 67 0.67 4.32 -13.65
CA ILE A 67 0.65 5.13 -14.88
C ILE A 67 0.22 4.23 -16.02
N ALA A 68 -0.76 4.64 -16.80
CA ALA A 68 -1.11 4.07 -18.09
C ALA A 68 -0.70 5.05 -19.20
N ARG A 69 -0.13 4.53 -20.29
CA ARG A 69 0.20 5.29 -21.49
C ARG A 69 -0.38 4.54 -22.67
N CYS A 70 -1.03 5.27 -23.58
CA CYS A 70 -1.58 4.73 -24.82
C CYS A 70 -0.61 5.06 -25.95
N ALA A 71 -0.32 4.06 -26.80
CA ALA A 71 0.57 4.27 -27.93
C ALA A 71 -0.09 5.20 -28.97
N PRO A 72 0.70 5.91 -29.81
CA PRO A 72 0.15 6.76 -30.87
C PRO A 72 -0.78 6.02 -31.84
N GLU A 73 -0.50 4.76 -32.11
CA GLU A 73 -1.25 3.86 -32.99
C GLU A 73 -2.55 3.31 -32.39
N ASP A 74 -2.70 3.38 -31.07
CA ASP A 74 -3.86 2.85 -30.36
C ASP A 74 -5.01 3.87 -30.27
N THR A 75 -6.24 3.37 -30.12
CA THR A 75 -7.40 4.20 -29.79
C THR A 75 -7.32 4.68 -28.35
N TRP A 76 -7.43 6.00 -28.16
CA TRP A 76 -7.48 6.61 -26.85
C TRP A 76 -8.82 6.32 -26.16
N ASP A 77 -8.79 5.45 -25.13
CA ASP A 77 -9.92 5.21 -24.22
C ASP A 77 -9.53 5.59 -22.80
N LYS A 78 -10.15 6.66 -22.32
CA LYS A 78 -9.91 7.24 -20.99
C LYS A 78 -10.33 6.31 -19.86
N GLU A 79 -11.45 5.62 -19.99
CA GLU A 79 -11.97 4.76 -18.93
C GLU A 79 -11.18 3.45 -18.84
N LEU A 80 -10.79 2.89 -19.98
CA LEU A 80 -9.84 1.78 -20.02
C LEU A 80 -8.48 2.19 -19.43
N GLY A 81 -7.97 3.36 -19.80
CA GLY A 81 -6.70 3.88 -19.27
C GLY A 81 -6.72 4.07 -17.75
N LYS A 82 -7.83 4.58 -17.18
CA LYS A 82 -8.03 4.67 -15.72
C LYS A 82 -7.98 3.29 -15.05
N LYS A 83 -8.67 2.29 -15.62
CA LYS A 83 -8.64 0.91 -15.10
C LYS A 83 -7.22 0.32 -15.12
N ILE A 84 -6.48 0.52 -16.22
CA ILE A 84 -5.09 0.05 -16.34
C ILE A 84 -4.18 0.75 -15.31
N ALA A 85 -4.31 2.07 -15.17
CA ALA A 85 -3.53 2.84 -14.19
C ALA A 85 -3.82 2.36 -12.76
N TYR A 86 -5.09 2.14 -12.43
CA TYR A 86 -5.51 1.57 -11.13
C TYR A 86 -4.95 0.17 -10.90
N LEU A 87 -5.02 -0.74 -11.87
CA LEU A 87 -4.47 -2.10 -11.73
C LEU A 87 -2.97 -2.08 -11.45
N ARG A 88 -2.22 -1.22 -12.16
CA ARG A 88 -0.77 -1.02 -11.95
C ARG A 88 -0.47 -0.45 -10.57
N LEU A 89 -1.27 0.50 -10.09
CA LEU A 89 -1.14 1.03 -8.73
C LEU A 89 -1.42 -0.07 -7.70
N ARG A 90 -2.52 -0.78 -7.86
CA ARG A 90 -3.00 -1.83 -6.97
C ARG A 90 -1.97 -2.94 -6.80
N GLU A 91 -1.31 -3.35 -7.88
CA GLU A 91 -0.20 -4.31 -7.82
C GLU A 91 0.95 -3.81 -6.93
N LYS A 92 1.33 -2.52 -7.05
CA LYS A 92 2.40 -1.93 -6.22
C LYS A 92 2.00 -1.88 -4.75
N VAL A 93 0.76 -1.49 -4.46
CA VAL A 93 0.21 -1.48 -3.09
C VAL A 93 0.27 -2.88 -2.50
N TYR A 94 -0.29 -3.89 -3.19
CA TYR A 94 -0.27 -5.26 -2.70
C TYR A 94 1.13 -5.79 -2.51
N ARG A 95 2.06 -5.60 -3.46
CA ARG A 95 3.46 -6.03 -3.30
C ARG A 95 4.12 -5.38 -2.08
N SER A 96 3.87 -4.10 -1.83
CA SER A 96 4.38 -3.41 -0.65
C SER A 96 3.77 -3.97 0.64
N PHE A 97 2.45 -4.14 0.65
CA PHE A 97 1.70 -4.63 1.80
C PHE A 97 2.09 -6.07 2.18
N PHE A 98 2.09 -6.99 1.22
CA PHE A 98 2.45 -8.40 1.43
C PHE A 98 3.90 -8.58 1.89
N ASN A 99 4.85 -7.88 1.28
CA ASN A 99 6.25 -7.97 1.69
C ASN A 99 6.46 -7.50 3.14
N LYS A 100 5.65 -6.53 3.61
CA LYS A 100 5.79 -5.96 4.95
C LYS A 100 5.03 -6.73 6.01
N ALA A 101 3.81 -7.19 5.71
CA ALA A 101 3.08 -8.10 6.58
C ALA A 101 3.87 -9.39 6.84
N ARG A 102 4.53 -9.93 5.80
CA ARG A 102 5.44 -11.08 5.93
C ARG A 102 6.61 -10.78 6.87
N HIS A 103 7.35 -9.68 6.65
CA HIS A 103 8.44 -9.29 7.54
C HIS A 103 8.00 -9.08 8.99
N TYR A 104 6.80 -8.55 9.20
CA TYR A 104 6.26 -8.34 10.54
C TYR A 104 5.98 -9.67 11.24
N ILE A 105 5.29 -10.61 10.59
CA ILE A 105 5.06 -11.96 11.12
C ILE A 105 6.39 -12.64 11.44
N ASP A 106 7.34 -12.63 10.51
CA ASP A 106 8.67 -13.23 10.72
C ASP A 106 9.38 -12.62 11.95
N THR A 107 9.21 -11.31 12.21
CA THR A 107 9.84 -10.63 13.36
C THR A 107 9.18 -11.01 14.68
N VAL A 108 7.84 -11.09 14.70
CA VAL A 108 7.07 -11.49 15.88
C VAL A 108 7.35 -12.95 16.25
N ASP A 109 7.36 -13.85 15.27
CA ASP A 109 7.65 -15.28 15.50
C ASP A 109 9.06 -15.46 16.10
N ASN A 110 10.07 -14.81 15.53
CA ASN A 110 11.45 -14.85 16.05
C ASN A 110 11.58 -14.28 17.48
N TYR A 111 10.78 -13.28 17.85
CA TYR A 111 10.79 -12.71 19.20
C TYR A 111 10.12 -13.65 20.20
N LEU A 112 8.97 -14.22 19.84
CA LEU A 112 8.25 -15.18 20.68
C LEU A 112 9.09 -16.44 20.96
N GLU A 113 9.77 -16.96 19.93
CA GLU A 113 10.70 -18.08 20.08
C GLU A 113 11.85 -17.79 21.04
N ARG A 114 12.38 -16.55 21.04
CA ARG A 114 13.45 -16.14 21.96
C ARG A 114 12.96 -15.97 23.40
N SER A 115 11.78 -15.40 23.58
CA SER A 115 11.17 -15.22 24.92
C SER A 115 10.70 -16.53 25.56
N ALA A 116 10.56 -17.60 24.79
CA ALA A 116 10.20 -18.93 25.30
C ALA A 116 11.42 -19.77 25.77
N ILE A 117 12.64 -19.24 25.59
CA ILE A 117 13.91 -19.90 25.93
C ILE A 117 14.56 -19.27 27.19
N GLU A 118 14.01 -18.17 27.72
CA GLU A 118 14.38 -17.55 29.00
C GLU A 118 13.42 -17.95 30.13
#